data_AF-A0AAN8KQE2-F1
#
_entry.id   AF-A0AAN8KQE2-F1
#
_cell.length_a   1.000
_cell.length_b   1.000
_cell.length_c   1.000
_cell.angle_alpha   90.00
_cell.angle_beta   90.00
_cell.angle_gamma   90.00
#
_symmetry.space_group_name_H-M   'P 1'
#
loop_
_entity.id
_entity.type
_entity.pdbx_description
1 polymer ?
#
loop_
_entity_poly.entity_id
_entity_poly.type
_entity_poly.pdbx_seq_one_letter_code
_entity_poly.pdbx_strand_id
1 'polypeptide(L)'
;MSQKEGLRANSSQFTLEGEPFRILGGSIYYFRVPRAYWEDRLLKMRACGVNTLTTYVPWNLHEPERGVFNFQDQLDLKAYISLAAELGLWVILRPGPYICAEWDLGGLPRLALLSRGIEELLLTSDNQDGLKHGGVNGAPEAQDGDGVLVWVV
;
A
#
# COMPACT_ATOMS: atom_id res chain seq x y z
N MET A 1 15.10 26.36 -0.51
CA MET A 1 13.76 25.75 -0.64
C MET A 1 13.31 25.37 0.76
N SER A 2 12.15 25.83 1.21
CA SER A 2 11.64 25.51 2.55
C SER A 2 11.38 24.00 2.64
N GLN A 3 11.88 23.34 3.68
CA GLN A 3 11.60 21.94 3.94
C GLN A 3 10.11 21.82 4.27
N LYS A 4 9.31 21.15 3.43
CA LYS A 4 7.91 20.89 3.75
C LYS A 4 7.85 19.86 4.87
N GLU A 5 7.24 20.21 5.99
CA GLU A 5 7.05 19.29 7.11
C GLU A 5 5.96 18.26 6.79
N GLY A 6 6.24 16.97 6.95
CA GLY A 6 5.27 15.89 6.70
C GLY A 6 4.22 15.71 7.82
N LEU A 7 3.51 14.58 7.78
CA LEU A 7 2.59 14.17 8.84
C LEU A 7 3.38 13.92 10.13
N ARG A 8 2.94 14.51 11.24
CA ARG A 8 3.45 14.26 12.59
C ARG A 8 2.29 13.83 13.49
N ALA A 9 2.61 13.05 14.51
CA ALA A 9 1.68 12.70 15.58
C ALA A 9 2.24 13.19 16.91
N ASN A 10 1.37 13.70 17.77
CA ASN A 10 1.67 13.90 19.19
C ASN A 10 0.65 13.11 20.03
N SER A 11 0.66 13.30 21.36
CA SER A 11 -0.22 12.55 22.27
C SER A 11 -1.71 12.82 22.08
N SER A 12 -2.11 13.87 21.37
CA SER A 12 -3.51 14.30 21.24
C SER A 12 -4.02 14.47 19.81
N GLN A 13 -3.15 14.70 18.82
CA GLN A 13 -3.57 14.95 17.45
C GLN A 13 -2.48 14.64 16.42
N PHE A 14 -2.92 14.53 15.15
CA PHE A 14 -2.02 14.58 14.00
C PHE A 14 -1.89 16.01 13.49
N THR A 15 -0.73 16.35 12.96
CA THR A 15 -0.50 17.59 12.20
C THR A 15 0.10 17.27 10.85
N LEU A 16 -0.22 18.06 9.82
CA LEU A 16 0.31 17.93 8.46
C LEU A 16 0.76 19.30 7.99
N GLU A 17 2.02 19.41 7.57
CA GLU A 17 2.64 20.72 7.26
C GLU A 17 2.51 21.74 8.42
N GLY A 18 2.56 21.25 9.66
CA GLY A 18 2.45 22.06 10.87
C GLY A 18 1.02 22.33 11.36
N GLU A 19 0.01 22.09 10.51
CA GLU A 19 -1.39 22.38 10.83
C GLU A 19 -2.14 21.16 11.39
N PRO A 20 -3.09 21.32 12.32
CA PRO A 20 -3.93 20.22 12.80
C PRO A 20 -4.62 19.49 11.66
N PHE A 21 -4.47 18.16 11.61
CA PHE A 21 -4.97 17.34 10.53
C PHE A 21 -5.75 16.15 11.08
N ARG A 22 -6.98 15.96 10.59
CA ARG A 22 -7.79 14.78 10.95
C ARG A 22 -7.83 13.82 9.76
N ILE A 23 -7.28 12.64 9.95
CA ILE A 23 -7.33 11.56 8.98
C ILE A 23 -8.75 10.98 8.97
N LEU A 24 -9.46 11.14 7.86
CA LEU A 24 -10.71 10.46 7.56
C LEU A 24 -10.41 9.45 6.46
N GLY A 25 -10.11 8.22 6.89
CA GLY A 25 -9.64 7.15 6.01
C GLY A 25 -10.78 6.36 5.36
N GLY A 26 -10.59 5.96 4.10
CA GLY A 26 -11.46 5.02 3.40
C GLY A 26 -10.68 4.09 2.47
N SER A 27 -11.09 2.82 2.40
CA SER A 27 -10.37 1.79 1.66
C SER A 27 -10.95 1.54 0.27
N ILE A 28 -10.14 1.72 -0.78
CA ILE A 28 -10.43 1.21 -2.14
C ILE A 28 -9.15 0.60 -2.70
N TYR A 29 -9.26 -0.64 -3.19
CA TYR A 29 -8.13 -1.41 -3.70
C TYR A 29 -8.14 -1.42 -5.23
N TYR A 30 -7.12 -0.84 -5.86
CA TYR A 30 -7.03 -0.74 -7.32
C TYR A 30 -7.10 -2.11 -8.00
N PHE A 31 -6.55 -3.16 -7.40
CA PHE A 31 -6.58 -4.52 -7.93
C PHE A 31 -7.97 -5.19 -7.87
N ARG A 32 -8.97 -4.56 -7.22
CA ARG A 32 -10.37 -5.03 -7.17
C ARG A 32 -11.33 -4.19 -8.01
N VAL A 33 -10.88 -3.06 -8.53
CA VAL A 33 -11.69 -2.13 -9.31
C VAL A 33 -11.06 -2.00 -10.69
N PRO A 34 -11.77 -2.26 -11.79
CA PRO A 34 -11.20 -2.06 -13.12
C PRO A 34 -10.66 -0.64 -13.28
N ARG A 35 -9.50 -0.48 -13.93
CA ARG A 35 -8.80 0.81 -14.08
C ARG A 35 -9.70 1.94 -14.56
N ALA A 36 -10.59 1.66 -15.52
CA ALA A 36 -11.54 2.62 -16.06
C ALA A 36 -12.49 3.24 -15.01
N TYR A 37 -12.63 2.62 -13.83
CA TYR A 37 -13.51 3.09 -12.75
C TYR A 37 -12.76 3.66 -11.55
N TRP A 38 -11.41 3.70 -11.55
CA TRP A 38 -10.67 4.23 -10.40
C TRP A 38 -11.08 5.66 -10.05
N GLU A 39 -11.10 6.55 -11.05
CA GLU A 39 -11.48 7.95 -10.85
C GLU A 39 -12.90 8.09 -10.29
N ASP A 40 -13.86 7.38 -10.86
CA ASP A 40 -15.25 7.37 -10.37
C ASP A 40 -15.35 6.95 -8.90
N ARG A 41 -14.63 5.91 -8.49
CA ARG A 41 -14.65 5.44 -7.09
C ARG A 41 -13.98 6.43 -6.14
N LEU A 42 -12.86 7.04 -6.54
CA LEU A 42 -12.14 8.02 -5.73
C LEU A 42 -12.92 9.35 -5.62
N LEU A 43 -13.60 9.79 -6.67
CA LEU A 43 -14.49 10.95 -6.62
C LEU A 43 -15.66 10.73 -5.64
N LYS A 44 -16.27 9.54 -5.66
CA LYS A 44 -17.34 9.18 -4.71
C LYS A 44 -16.84 9.12 -3.28
N MET A 45 -15.65 8.55 -3.05
CA MET A 45 -14.99 8.57 -1.75
C MET A 45 -14.81 10.00 -1.24
N ARG A 46 -14.27 10.89 -2.06
CA ARG A 46 -14.10 12.31 -1.70
C ARG A 46 -15.45 12.98 -1.40
N ALA A 47 -16.49 12.69 -2.19
CA ALA A 47 -17.83 13.23 -1.98
C ALA A 47 -18.46 12.81 -0.64
N CYS A 48 -18.06 11.65 -0.09
CA CYS A 48 -18.45 11.22 1.26
C CYS A 48 -17.68 11.93 2.40
N GLY A 49 -16.79 12.87 2.08
CA GLY A 49 -15.98 13.59 3.06
C GLY A 49 -14.72 12.86 3.51
N VAL A 50 -14.36 11.75 2.85
CA VAL A 50 -13.08 11.05 3.07
C VAL A 50 -11.96 11.89 2.47
N ASN A 51 -10.86 12.07 3.21
CA ASN A 51 -9.69 12.83 2.76
C ASN A 51 -8.43 11.98 2.58
N THR A 52 -8.45 10.73 3.04
CA THR A 52 -7.31 9.80 2.95
C THR A 52 -7.75 8.46 2.37
N LEU A 53 -7.21 8.11 1.21
CA LEU A 53 -7.30 6.78 0.62
C LEU A 53 -6.39 5.80 1.36
N THR A 54 -6.89 4.64 1.74
CA THR A 54 -6.09 3.50 2.17
C THR A 54 -6.12 2.42 1.09
N THR A 55 -4.97 1.89 0.70
CA THR A 55 -4.91 0.77 -0.26
C THR A 55 -3.81 -0.22 0.08
N TYR A 56 -4.11 -1.50 -0.13
CA TYR A 56 -3.12 -2.57 -0.08
C TYR A 56 -2.35 -2.68 -1.38
N VAL A 57 -1.17 -3.32 -1.34
CA VAL A 57 -0.42 -3.77 -2.51
C VAL A 57 -0.31 -5.31 -2.45
N PRO A 58 -0.95 -6.05 -3.37
CA PRO A 58 -0.93 -7.51 -3.36
C PRO A 58 0.37 -8.01 -4.00
N TRP A 59 1.33 -8.44 -3.18
CA TRP A 59 2.65 -8.86 -3.65
C TRP A 59 2.57 -9.97 -4.70
N ASN A 60 1.67 -10.95 -4.55
CA ASN A 60 1.45 -12.03 -5.51
C ASN A 60 1.07 -11.58 -6.93
N LEU A 61 0.40 -10.43 -7.09
CA LEU A 61 0.12 -9.87 -8.41
C LEU A 61 1.32 -9.08 -8.96
N HIS A 62 2.06 -8.43 -8.06
CA HIS A 62 3.20 -7.61 -8.43
C HIS A 62 4.47 -8.39 -8.69
N GLU A 63 4.64 -9.59 -8.13
CA GLU A 63 5.76 -10.50 -8.38
C GLU A 63 5.23 -11.92 -8.64
N PRO A 64 4.59 -12.16 -9.80
CA PRO A 64 4.05 -13.49 -10.13
C PRO A 64 5.14 -14.56 -10.24
N GLU A 65 6.33 -14.16 -10.68
CA GLU A 65 7.55 -14.97 -10.71
C GLU A 65 8.64 -14.25 -9.93
N ARG A 66 9.49 -15.03 -9.25
CA ARG A 66 10.56 -14.47 -8.39
C ARG A 66 11.47 -13.54 -9.20
N GLY A 67 11.57 -12.29 -8.77
CA GLY A 67 12.35 -11.22 -9.39
C GLY A 67 11.68 -10.54 -10.59
N VAL A 68 10.48 -10.95 -10.99
CA VAL A 68 9.77 -10.40 -12.15
C VAL A 68 8.61 -9.53 -11.67
N PHE A 69 8.80 -8.21 -11.71
CA PHE A 69 7.80 -7.27 -11.22
C PHE A 69 6.85 -6.74 -12.29
N ASN A 70 5.55 -6.68 -11.98
CA ASN A 70 4.53 -6.09 -12.84
C ASN A 70 3.88 -4.86 -12.18
N PHE A 71 4.04 -3.69 -12.81
CA PHE A 71 3.40 -2.43 -12.43
C PHE A 71 2.74 -1.76 -13.63
N GLN A 72 2.18 -2.55 -14.55
CA GLN A 72 1.55 -2.06 -15.78
C GLN A 72 0.02 -2.23 -15.71
N ASP A 73 -0.69 -1.49 -16.57
CA ASP A 73 -2.13 -1.61 -16.78
C ASP A 73 -2.96 -1.54 -15.49
N GLN A 74 -3.62 -2.64 -15.13
CA GLN A 74 -4.45 -2.79 -13.93
C GLN A 74 -3.62 -2.78 -12.63
N LEU A 75 -2.32 -3.04 -12.72
CA LEU A 75 -1.37 -3.08 -11.60
C LEU A 75 -0.45 -1.87 -11.55
N ASP A 76 -0.72 -0.84 -12.35
CA ASP A 76 0.05 0.40 -12.30
C ASP A 76 -0.35 1.23 -11.07
N LEU A 77 0.32 0.89 -9.96
CA LEU A 77 0.17 1.49 -8.64
C LEU A 77 0.52 2.97 -8.66
N LYS A 78 1.53 3.37 -9.45
CA LYS A 78 1.96 4.76 -9.55
C LYS A 78 0.84 5.61 -10.10
N ALA A 79 0.21 5.22 -11.21
CA ALA A 79 -0.92 5.98 -11.76
C ALA A 79 -2.12 6.03 -10.80
N TYR A 80 -2.41 4.95 -10.07
CA TYR A 80 -3.49 4.96 -9.09
C TYR A 80 -3.23 5.95 -7.95
N ILE A 81 -2.01 5.99 -7.43
CA ILE A 81 -1.62 6.93 -6.37
C ILE A 81 -1.56 8.37 -6.89
N SER A 82 -1.03 8.59 -8.10
CA SER A 82 -1.03 9.90 -8.75
C SER A 82 -2.45 10.43 -8.96
N LEU A 83 -3.37 9.57 -9.40
CA LEU A 83 -4.78 9.92 -9.53
C LEU A 83 -5.39 10.32 -8.18
N ALA A 84 -5.08 9.62 -7.09
CA ALA A 84 -5.54 10.01 -5.76
C ALA A 84 -5.01 11.41 -5.37
N ALA A 85 -3.74 11.70 -5.64
CA ALA A 85 -3.13 13.00 -5.39
C ALA A 85 -3.76 14.13 -6.24
N GLU A 86 -3.98 13.89 -7.54
CA GLU A 86 -4.71 14.81 -8.45
C GLU A 86 -6.13 15.09 -7.93
N LEU A 87 -6.75 14.08 -7.33
CA LEU A 87 -8.05 14.18 -6.69
C LEU A 87 -7.98 14.73 -5.25
N GLY A 88 -6.85 15.26 -4.80
CA GLY A 88 -6.71 15.89 -3.48
C GLY A 88 -6.92 14.94 -2.31
N LEU A 89 -6.72 13.63 -2.52
CA LEU A 89 -6.73 12.62 -1.46
C LEU A 89 -5.29 12.37 -0.99
N TRP A 90 -5.11 12.26 0.32
CA TRP A 90 -3.90 11.70 0.92
C TRP A 90 -3.91 10.18 0.78
N VAL A 91 -2.74 9.53 0.87
CA VAL A 91 -2.64 8.08 0.73
C VAL A 91 -1.92 7.46 1.92
N ILE A 92 -2.56 6.47 2.54
CA ILE A 92 -1.92 5.49 3.42
C ILE A 92 -1.75 4.21 2.61
N LEU A 93 -0.51 3.90 2.26
CA LEU A 93 -0.16 2.72 1.50
C LEU A 93 0.16 1.57 2.44
N ARG A 94 -0.42 0.40 2.16
CA ARG A 94 -0.24 -0.81 2.97
C ARG A 94 0.42 -1.89 2.11
N PRO A 95 1.75 -1.83 1.91
CA PRO A 95 2.43 -2.58 0.87
C PRO A 95 2.57 -4.09 1.14
N GLY A 96 2.21 -4.57 2.33
CA GLY A 96 2.41 -5.96 2.72
C GLY A 96 3.73 -6.16 3.48
N PRO A 97 4.37 -7.34 3.42
CA PRO A 97 4.19 -8.40 2.41
C PRO A 97 2.90 -9.21 2.56
N TYR A 98 2.36 -9.33 3.77
CA TYR A 98 1.05 -9.94 4.04
C TYR A 98 0.00 -8.85 4.23
N ILE A 99 -1.09 -8.91 3.46
CA ILE A 99 -2.17 -7.93 3.50
C ILE A 99 -3.46 -8.49 4.10
N CYS A 100 -3.56 -9.81 4.27
CA CYS A 100 -4.83 -10.51 4.44
C CYS A 100 -5.81 -10.14 3.32
N ALA A 101 -6.62 -9.11 3.57
CA ALA A 101 -7.58 -8.51 2.65
C ALA A 101 -8.61 -9.48 2.08
N GLU A 102 -8.78 -10.68 2.67
CA GLU A 102 -9.52 -11.79 2.05
C GLU A 102 -9.04 -12.03 0.60
N TRP A 103 -7.72 -11.99 0.43
CA TRP A 103 -7.03 -12.21 -0.83
C TRP A 103 -6.29 -13.55 -0.81
N ASP A 104 -6.08 -14.13 -1.98
CA ASP A 104 -5.40 -15.42 -2.09
C ASP A 104 -4.02 -15.38 -1.43
N LEU A 105 -3.78 -16.36 -0.55
CA LEU A 105 -2.60 -16.45 0.34
C LEU A 105 -2.26 -15.14 1.09
N GLY A 106 -3.28 -14.30 1.34
CA GLY A 106 -3.12 -12.99 1.96
C GLY A 106 -2.16 -12.05 1.22
N GLY A 107 -2.02 -12.21 -0.09
CA GLY A 107 -1.13 -11.42 -0.93
C GLY A 107 0.26 -12.00 -1.12
N LEU A 108 0.61 -13.13 -0.51
CA LEU A 108 1.93 -13.72 -0.63
C LEU A 108 2.08 -14.54 -1.93
N PRO A 109 3.19 -14.41 -2.68
CA PRO A 109 3.44 -15.26 -3.84
C PRO A 109 3.61 -16.72 -3.43
N ARG A 110 2.84 -17.63 -4.04
CA ARG A 110 2.92 -19.08 -3.75
C ARG A 110 4.34 -19.63 -3.91
N LEU A 111 5.05 -19.24 -4.97
CA LEU A 111 6.41 -19.69 -5.24
C LEU A 111 7.40 -19.25 -4.15
N ALA A 112 7.21 -18.06 -3.58
CA ALA A 112 8.04 -17.58 -2.48
C ALA A 112 7.83 -18.45 -1.23
N LEU A 113 6.59 -18.84 -0.93
CA LEU A 113 6.30 -19.74 0.19
C LEU A 113 6.91 -21.14 0.00
N LEU A 114 6.70 -21.74 -1.18
CA LEU A 114 7.25 -23.07 -1.50
C LEU A 114 8.77 -23.09 -1.45
N SER A 115 9.44 -22.05 -1.92
CA SER A 115 10.91 -21.96 -1.86
C SER A 115 11.47 -21.93 -0.44
N ARG A 116 10.63 -21.63 0.56
CA ARG A 116 10.97 -21.63 1.99
C ARG A 116 10.58 -22.95 2.68
N GLY A 117 10.10 -23.95 1.95
CA GLY A 117 9.59 -25.20 2.50
C GLY A 117 8.27 -25.05 3.26
N ILE A 118 7.51 -23.98 3.01
CA ILE A 118 6.22 -23.75 3.67
C ILE A 118 5.15 -24.50 2.88
N GLU A 119 4.68 -25.62 3.44
CA GLU A 119 3.61 -26.44 2.87
C GLU A 119 2.23 -26.13 3.50
N GLU A 120 2.22 -25.60 4.72
CA GLU A 120 1.04 -25.15 5.45
C GLU A 120 1.30 -23.75 6.04
N LEU A 121 0.37 -22.82 5.85
CA LEU A 121 0.51 -21.42 6.28
C LEU A 121 -0.34 -21.16 7.52
N LEU A 122 0.24 -21.31 8.71
CA LEU A 122 -0.36 -20.90 9.99
C LEU A 122 0.18 -19.51 10.37
N LEU A 123 -0.57 -18.46 10.04
CA LEU A 123 -0.16 -17.07 10.26
C LEU A 123 -0.65 -16.55 11.61
N THR A 124 0.11 -16.84 12.66
CA THR A 124 0.35 -16.00 13.85
C THR A 124 1.57 -16.58 14.56
N SER A 125 2.77 -16.31 14.06
CA SER A 125 4.00 -16.70 14.75
C SER A 125 5.01 -15.57 14.73
N ASP A 126 5.51 -15.25 15.92
CA ASP A 126 6.62 -14.35 16.25
C ASP A 126 7.99 -15.03 16.04
N ASN A 127 8.04 -16.09 15.23
CA ASN A 127 9.27 -16.83 14.99
C ASN A 127 10.33 -15.94 14.32
N GLN A 128 11.39 -15.63 15.06
CA GLN A 128 12.50 -14.79 14.62
C GLN A 128 13.23 -15.36 13.40
N ASP A 129 13.23 -16.69 13.21
CA ASP A 129 13.85 -17.31 12.04
C ASP A 129 13.01 -17.10 10.76
N GLY A 130 11.70 -16.89 10.88
CA GLY A 130 10.84 -16.49 9.78
C GLY A 130 11.10 -15.05 9.29
N LEU A 131 11.53 -14.17 10.20
CA LEU A 131 11.87 -12.77 9.95
C LEU A 131 13.26 -12.59 9.32
N LYS A 132 14.24 -13.45 9.67
CA LYS A 132 15.58 -13.45 9.04
C LYS A 132 15.55 -13.75 7.55
N HIS A 133 14.52 -14.44 7.08
CA HIS A 133 14.25 -14.71 5.67
C HIS A 133 13.13 -13.85 5.09
N GLY A 134 12.65 -12.86 5.86
CA GLY A 134 11.57 -11.94 5.49
C GLY A 134 11.99 -10.78 4.59
N GLY A 135 13.29 -10.54 4.45
CA GLY A 135 13.83 -9.68 3.40
C GLY A 135 14.14 -10.50 2.15
N VAL A 136 13.31 -10.37 1.11
CA VAL A 136 13.77 -10.70 -0.24
C VAL A 136 14.49 -9.47 -0.79
N ASN A 137 15.72 -9.64 -1.30
CA ASN A 137 16.34 -8.61 -2.13
C ASN A 137 15.39 -8.33 -3.31
N GLY A 138 14.84 -7.12 -3.37
CA GLY A 138 13.86 -6.72 -4.37
C GLY A 138 12.40 -6.62 -3.90
N ALA A 139 12.07 -6.87 -2.62
CA ALA A 139 10.78 -6.44 -2.08
C ALA A 139 10.61 -4.93 -2.38
N PRO A 140 9.43 -4.45 -2.83
CA PRO A 140 9.25 -3.05 -3.17
C PRO A 140 9.54 -2.17 -1.94
N GLU A 141 10.74 -1.60 -1.89
CA GLU A 141 11.08 -0.53 -0.97
C GLU A 141 10.55 0.78 -1.56
N ALA A 142 9.85 1.56 -0.74
CA ALA A 142 9.39 2.88 -1.14
C ALA A 142 10.60 3.76 -1.47
N GLN A 143 10.76 4.14 -2.74
CA GLN A 143 11.74 5.15 -3.14
C GLN A 143 11.10 6.54 -2.97
N ASP A 144 11.70 7.36 -2.11
CA ASP A 144 11.35 8.78 -1.95
C ASP A 144 11.68 9.54 -3.25
N GLY A 145 10.67 9.78 -4.07
CA GLY A 145 10.79 10.53 -5.32
C GLY A 145 9.49 11.25 -5.68
N ASP A 146 9.57 12.58 -5.69
CA ASP A 146 8.62 13.55 -6.25
C ASP A 146 7.17 13.50 -5.75
N GLY A 147 6.94 14.18 -4.62
CA GLY A 147 5.68 14.88 -4.36
C GLY A 147 4.48 14.03 -3.94
N VAL A 148 4.62 12.72 -3.83
CA VAL A 148 3.60 11.84 -3.24
C VAL A 148 4.12 11.31 -1.90
N LEU A 149 3.65 11.90 -0.80
CA LEU A 149 3.90 11.37 0.55
C LEU A 149 3.09 10.07 0.73
N VAL A 150 3.75 8.94 0.48
CA VAL A 150 3.27 7.59 0.73
C VAL A 150 3.59 7.24 2.18
N TRP A 151 2.60 7.28 3.08
CA TRP A 151 2.79 6.81 4.45
C TRP A 151 2.52 5.32 4.54
N VAL A 152 3.56 4.55 4.88
CA VAL A 152 3.45 3.16 5.36
C VAL A 152 3.35 3.25 6.88
N VAL A 153 2.23 2.77 7.44
CA VAL A 153 2.09 2.56 8.90
C VAL A 153 2.37 1.09 9.19
#